data_AF-A0A2N6U496-F1
#
_entry.id   AF-A0A2N6U496-F1
#
_cell.length_a   1.000
_cell.length_b   1.000
_cell.length_c   1.000
_cell.angle_alpha   90.00
_cell.angle_beta   90.00
_cell.angle_gamma   90.00
#
_symmetry.space_group_name_H-M   'P 1'
#
loop_
_entity.id
_entity.type
_entity.pdbx_description
1 polymer ?
#
loop_
_entity_poly.entity_id
_entity_poly.type
_entity_poly.pdbx_seq_one_letter_code
_entity_poly.pdbx_strand_id
1 'polypeptide(L)'
;MADSITWGTPDDLTSADLESVTDGLKPSVLGYWLDRARRAILAEAPLAVLAARIRDGVVDAEAPQDVQIDLVLGKLANPGGIRTVQESNGPASGSITYGGDSPGTLTLTAQHRKMLSITGVGRRVARTVDTWR
;
A
#
# COMPACT_ATOMS: atom_id res chain seq x y z
N MET A 1 -24.64 -9.22 10.21
CA MET A 1 -23.82 -10.32 9.67
C MET A 1 -22.44 -9.76 9.44
N ALA A 2 -21.39 -10.44 9.90
CA ALA A 2 -20.03 -9.95 9.71
C ALA A 2 -19.71 -9.98 8.22
N ASP A 3 -19.57 -8.80 7.66
CA ASP A 3 -19.01 -8.53 6.34
C ASP A 3 -17.55 -9.02 6.30
N SER A 4 -17.35 -10.32 6.05
CA SER A 4 -16.03 -10.93 6.09
C SER A 4 -15.28 -10.64 4.79
N ILE A 5 -14.20 -9.87 4.91
CA ILE A 5 -13.20 -9.69 3.85
C ILE A 5 -12.14 -10.79 4.01
N THR A 6 -11.79 -11.44 2.90
CA THR A 6 -10.66 -12.36 2.83
C THR A 6 -9.35 -11.58 2.86
N TRP A 7 -8.44 -11.97 3.75
CA TRP A 7 -7.11 -11.38 3.90
C TRP A 7 -6.07 -12.44 3.56
N GLY A 8 -4.92 -12.01 3.06
CA GLY A 8 -3.82 -12.89 2.70
C GLY A 8 -3.18 -13.55 3.92
N THR A 9 -2.72 -14.78 3.69
CA THR A 9 -1.95 -15.59 4.63
C THR A 9 -0.45 -15.60 4.26
N PRO A 10 0.44 -16.06 5.15
CA PRO A 10 1.84 -16.28 4.79
C PRO A 10 2.03 -17.20 3.58
N ASP A 11 1.16 -18.19 3.40
CA ASP A 11 1.23 -19.13 2.28
C ASP A 11 0.83 -18.46 0.96
N ASP A 12 -0.22 -17.62 0.98
CA ASP A 12 -0.61 -16.81 -0.19
C ASP A 12 0.50 -15.84 -0.60
N LEU A 13 1.12 -15.18 0.39
CA LEU A 13 2.23 -14.26 0.17
C LEU A 13 3.44 -14.96 -0.45
N THR A 14 3.80 -16.13 0.07
CA THR A 14 4.93 -16.92 -0.45
C THR A 14 4.62 -17.46 -1.85
N SER A 15 3.36 -17.83 -2.11
CA SER A 15 2.92 -18.30 -3.42
C SER A 15 2.91 -17.18 -4.48
N ALA A 16 2.67 -15.94 -4.06
CA ALA A 16 2.70 -14.76 -4.92
C ALA A 16 4.14 -14.20 -5.15
N ASP A 17 5.11 -14.63 -4.35
CA ASP A 17 6.49 -14.13 -4.42
C ASP A 17 7.28 -14.76 -5.57
N LEU A 18 7.40 -14.04 -6.67
CA LEU A 18 8.19 -14.44 -7.84
C LEU A 18 9.67 -14.03 -7.75
N GLU A 19 10.00 -13.11 -6.84
CA GLU A 19 11.35 -12.54 -6.71
C GLU A 19 12.13 -13.17 -5.55
N SER A 20 11.52 -14.10 -4.83
CA SER A 20 12.11 -14.81 -3.68
C SER A 20 12.50 -13.84 -2.54
N VAL A 21 11.77 -12.72 -2.39
CA VAL A 21 12.02 -11.72 -1.32
C VAL A 21 11.57 -12.21 0.06
N THR A 22 10.76 -13.26 0.10
CA THR A 22 10.30 -13.93 1.32
C THR A 22 11.22 -15.05 1.79
N ASP A 23 12.23 -15.43 0.98
CA ASP A 23 13.14 -16.53 1.28
C ASP A 23 13.88 -16.33 2.61
N GLY A 24 13.90 -17.39 3.41
CA GLY A 24 14.55 -17.40 4.73
C GLY A 24 13.79 -16.62 5.81
N LEU A 25 12.64 -16.01 5.51
CA LEU A 25 11.78 -15.39 6.52
C LEU A 25 10.88 -16.43 7.19
N LYS A 26 10.69 -16.27 8.51
CA LYS A 26 9.78 -17.12 9.27
C LYS A 26 8.32 -16.73 8.99
N PRO A 27 7.36 -17.69 8.99
CA PRO A 27 5.94 -17.38 8.81
C PRO A 27 5.39 -16.32 9.78
N SER A 28 5.92 -16.25 11.01
CA SER A 28 5.54 -15.23 11.99
C SER A 28 5.94 -13.80 11.57
N VAL A 29 7.04 -13.65 10.83
CA VAL A 29 7.49 -12.36 10.29
C VAL A 29 6.60 -11.93 9.13
N LEU A 30 6.26 -12.88 8.25
CA LEU A 30 5.32 -12.65 7.16
C LEU A 30 3.93 -12.24 7.68
N GLY A 31 3.42 -12.97 8.68
CA GLY A 31 2.16 -12.65 9.36
C GLY A 31 2.18 -11.26 10.00
N TYR A 32 3.29 -10.88 10.66
CA TYR A 32 3.44 -9.53 11.23
C TYR A 32 3.30 -8.42 10.16
N TRP A 33 3.92 -8.60 9.00
CA TRP A 33 3.84 -7.61 7.91
C TRP A 33 2.47 -7.59 7.25
N LEU A 34 1.84 -8.75 7.05
CA LEU A 34 0.46 -8.85 6.57
C LEU A 34 -0.51 -8.12 7.51
N ASP A 35 -0.40 -8.31 8.82
CA ASP A 35 -1.22 -7.59 9.82
C ASP A 35 -0.97 -6.09 9.81
N ARG A 36 0.27 -5.67 9.57
CA ARG A 36 0.61 -4.25 9.42
C ARG A 36 0.02 -3.66 8.13
N ALA A 37 0.08 -4.39 7.02
CA ALA A 37 -0.51 -3.98 5.74
C ALA A 37 -2.04 -3.87 5.86
N ARG A 38 -2.69 -4.84 6.49
CA ARG A 38 -4.12 -4.79 6.81
C ARG A 38 -4.49 -3.54 7.59
N ARG A 39 -3.74 -3.21 8.65
CA ARG A 39 -3.97 -1.98 9.43
C ARG A 39 -3.80 -0.71 8.60
N ALA A 40 -2.81 -0.67 7.70
CA ALA A 40 -2.60 0.46 6.80
C ALA A 40 -3.79 0.64 5.83
N ILE A 41 -4.29 -0.47 5.25
CA ILE A 41 -5.49 -0.45 4.40
C ILE A 41 -6.71 0.05 5.19
N LEU A 42 -6.94 -0.51 6.38
CA LEU A 42 -8.11 -0.18 7.21
C LEU A 42 -8.08 1.24 7.78
N ALA A 43 -6.89 1.84 7.89
CA ALA A 43 -6.75 3.25 8.26
C ALA A 43 -7.26 4.19 7.16
N GLU A 44 -7.14 3.82 5.88
CA GLU A 44 -7.66 4.61 4.75
C GLU A 44 -9.11 4.23 4.38
N ALA A 45 -9.47 2.96 4.52
CA ALA A 45 -10.79 2.43 4.21
C ALA A 45 -11.30 1.53 5.33
N PRO A 46 -12.16 2.03 6.25
CA PRO A 46 -12.70 1.22 7.33
C PRO A 46 -13.38 -0.06 6.82
N LEU A 47 -13.34 -1.13 7.61
CA LEU A 47 -13.83 -2.46 7.22
C LEU A 47 -15.26 -2.43 6.65
N ALA A 48 -16.17 -1.72 7.33
CA ALA A 48 -17.56 -1.60 6.90
C ALA A 48 -17.71 -0.91 5.53
N VAL A 49 -16.85 0.08 5.24
CA VAL A 49 -16.85 0.78 3.96
C VAL A 49 -16.32 -0.13 2.86
N LEU A 50 -15.21 -0.82 3.12
CA LEU A 50 -14.60 -1.71 2.14
C LEU A 50 -15.52 -2.89 1.82
N ALA A 51 -16.16 -3.47 2.82
CA ALA A 51 -17.11 -4.55 2.60
C ALA A 51 -18.39 -4.12 1.88
N ALA A 52 -18.89 -2.90 2.16
CA ALA A 52 -20.00 -2.34 1.39
C ALA A 52 -19.62 -2.22 -0.09
N ARG A 53 -18.43 -1.70 -0.41
CA ARG A 53 -17.94 -1.59 -1.78
C ARG A 53 -17.84 -2.94 -2.49
N ILE A 54 -17.41 -3.98 -1.78
CA ILE A 54 -17.34 -5.35 -2.34
C ILE A 54 -18.74 -5.87 -2.62
N ARG A 55 -19.67 -5.72 -1.67
CA ARG A 55 -21.07 -6.14 -1.83
C ARG A 55 -21.75 -5.42 -2.99
N ASP A 56 -21.46 -4.13 -3.15
CA ASP A 56 -22.02 -3.29 -4.21
C ASP A 56 -21.34 -3.50 -5.57
N GLY A 57 -20.32 -4.38 -5.65
CA GLY A 57 -19.59 -4.68 -6.89
C GLY A 57 -18.67 -3.56 -7.37
N VAL A 58 -18.36 -2.59 -6.51
CA VAL A 58 -17.47 -1.46 -6.81
C VAL A 58 -16.00 -1.85 -6.65
N VAL A 59 -15.72 -2.85 -5.82
CA VAL A 59 -14.39 -3.41 -5.56
C VAL A 59 -14.50 -4.92 -5.66
N ASP A 60 -13.56 -5.56 -6.35
CA ASP A 60 -13.52 -7.03 -6.42
C ASP A 60 -13.24 -7.63 -5.04
N ALA A 61 -13.84 -8.79 -4.74
CA ALA A 61 -13.71 -9.43 -3.43
C ALA A 61 -12.26 -9.81 -3.07
N GLU A 62 -11.42 -10.05 -4.08
CA GLU A 62 -10.01 -10.42 -3.95
C GLU A 62 -9.07 -9.21 -3.81
N ALA A 63 -9.52 -8.01 -4.24
CA ALA A 63 -8.69 -6.81 -4.26
C ALA A 63 -8.05 -6.44 -2.90
N PRO A 64 -8.71 -6.59 -1.73
CA PRO A 64 -8.08 -6.35 -0.44
C PRO A 64 -6.92 -7.30 -0.14
N GLN A 65 -7.03 -8.57 -0.53
CA GLN A 65 -5.98 -9.56 -0.36
C GLN A 65 -4.80 -9.24 -1.30
N ASP A 66 -5.07 -8.96 -2.57
CA ASP A 66 -4.04 -8.61 -3.55
C ASP A 66 -3.25 -7.37 -3.11
N VAL A 67 -3.94 -6.30 -2.71
CA VAL A 67 -3.29 -5.07 -2.25
C VAL A 67 -2.49 -5.30 -0.97
N GLN A 68 -2.95 -6.18 -0.08
CA GLN A 68 -2.22 -6.53 1.13
C GLN A 68 -0.91 -7.25 0.80
N ILE A 69 -0.95 -8.23 -0.11
CA ILE A 69 0.22 -8.99 -0.57
C ILE A 69 1.21 -8.05 -1.26
N ASP A 70 0.74 -7.22 -2.18
CA ASP A 70 1.57 -6.30 -2.97
C ASP A 70 2.29 -5.26 -2.08
N LEU A 71 1.61 -4.77 -1.05
CA LEU A 71 2.22 -3.90 -0.02
C LEU A 71 3.37 -4.58 0.71
N VAL A 72 3.22 -5.86 1.07
CA VAL A 72 4.24 -6.60 1.81
C VAL A 72 5.41 -6.95 0.90
N LEU A 73 5.17 -7.48 -0.31
CA LEU A 73 6.23 -7.78 -1.27
C LEU A 73 7.03 -6.52 -1.61
N GLY A 74 6.37 -5.40 -1.90
CA GLY A 74 7.06 -4.13 -2.16
C GLY A 74 7.88 -3.63 -0.96
N LYS A 75 7.45 -3.92 0.27
CA LYS A 75 8.19 -3.58 1.48
C LYS A 75 9.41 -4.48 1.70
N LEU A 76 9.29 -5.77 1.41
CA LEU A 76 10.38 -6.74 1.55
C LEU A 76 11.43 -6.55 0.44
N ALA A 77 10.99 -6.27 -0.79
CA ALA A 77 11.87 -5.93 -1.92
C ALA A 77 12.64 -4.63 -1.69
N ASN A 78 12.04 -3.67 -0.96
CA ASN A 78 12.68 -2.40 -0.64
C ASN A 78 12.52 -1.99 0.83
N PRO A 79 13.26 -2.62 1.76
CA PRO A 79 13.12 -2.37 3.19
C PRO A 79 13.42 -0.91 3.58
N GLY A 80 14.32 -0.25 2.85
CA GLY A 80 14.72 1.14 3.08
C GLY A 80 13.89 2.20 2.35
N GLY A 81 13.02 1.81 1.40
CA GLY A 81 12.26 2.75 0.57
C GLY A 81 13.11 3.53 -0.44
N ILE A 82 14.28 3.01 -0.84
CA ILE A 82 15.17 3.65 -1.81
C ILE A 82 14.54 3.56 -3.20
N ARG A 83 14.08 4.69 -3.75
CA ARG A 83 13.41 4.73 -5.08
C ARG A 83 14.36 5.06 -6.23
N THR A 84 15.63 5.34 -5.97
CA THR A 84 16.59 5.67 -7.03
C THR A 84 18.03 5.51 -6.52
N VAL A 85 18.85 4.72 -7.21
CA VAL A 85 20.31 4.80 -7.15
C VAL A 85 20.74 5.48 -8.44
N GLN A 86 21.02 6.79 -8.38
CA GLN A 86 21.78 7.43 -9.46
C GLN A 86 23.24 7.05 -9.26
N GLU A 87 23.71 6.06 -10.03
CA GLU A 87 25.13 5.78 -10.15
C GLU A 87 25.71 6.76 -11.18
N SER A 88 26.27 7.87 -10.70
CA SER A 88 26.94 8.86 -11.55
C SER A 88 28.41 8.51 -11.71
N ASN A 89 28.79 7.95 -12.86
CA ASN A 89 30.19 7.89 -13.30
C ASN A 89 30.63 9.30 -13.79
N GLY A 90 30.98 10.22 -12.87
CA GLY A 90 31.51 11.55 -13.21
C GLY A 90 31.51 12.55 -12.03
N PRO A 91 32.29 13.66 -12.09
CA PRO A 91 32.64 14.51 -10.93
C PRO A 91 31.54 15.49 -10.49
N ALA A 92 30.27 15.14 -10.66
CA ALA A 92 29.12 15.98 -10.32
C ALA A 92 28.34 15.40 -9.15
N SER A 93 28.20 16.20 -8.08
CA SER A 93 27.51 15.87 -6.83
C SER A 93 26.09 15.32 -7.05
N GLY A 94 25.83 14.12 -6.54
CA GLY A 94 24.48 13.59 -6.34
C GLY A 94 23.96 13.94 -4.95
N SER A 95 22.84 14.66 -4.86
CA SER A 95 22.17 14.93 -3.58
C SER A 95 21.34 13.71 -3.17
N ILE A 96 21.61 13.17 -1.97
CA ILE A 96 20.78 12.12 -1.37
C ILE A 96 19.53 12.81 -0.79
N THR A 97 18.40 12.69 -1.48
CA THR A 97 17.10 13.08 -0.90
C THR A 97 16.56 11.89 -0.11
N TYR A 98 16.79 11.91 1.21
CA TYR A 98 16.03 11.06 2.12
C TYR A 98 14.56 11.49 2.05
N GLY A 99 13.72 10.68 1.39
CA GLY A 99 12.29 10.93 1.33
C GLY A 99 11.67 10.83 2.72
N GLY A 100 11.41 11.97 3.35
CA GLY A 100 10.31 12.25 4.27
C GLY A 100 10.07 11.26 5.43
N ASP A 101 10.59 11.62 6.60
CA ASP A 101 10.04 11.47 7.96
C ASP A 101 9.52 10.12 8.49
N SER A 102 9.67 8.98 7.79
CA SER A 102 9.49 7.65 8.39
C SER A 102 10.14 6.53 7.56
N PRO A 103 11.43 6.23 7.74
CA PRO A 103 12.01 5.03 7.15
C PRO A 103 11.28 3.81 7.72
N GLY A 104 10.43 3.13 6.93
CA GLY A 104 9.78 1.90 7.36
C GLY A 104 8.27 1.77 7.15
N THR A 105 7.56 2.82 6.78
CA THR A 105 6.09 2.81 6.71
C THR A 105 5.55 2.13 5.45
N LEU A 106 4.58 1.23 5.64
CA LEU A 106 3.75 0.69 4.55
C LEU A 106 2.85 1.81 4.05
N THR A 107 2.95 2.15 2.77
CA THR A 107 2.19 3.24 2.17
C THR A 107 1.43 2.71 0.96
N LEU A 108 0.12 2.93 0.91
CA LEU A 108 -0.67 2.59 -0.28
C LEU A 108 -0.22 3.46 -1.47
N THR A 109 0.00 2.82 -2.61
CA THR A 109 0.26 3.52 -3.87
C THR A 109 -1.05 4.12 -4.43
N ALA A 110 -0.94 4.98 -5.43
CA ALA A 110 -2.14 5.48 -6.14
C ALA A 110 -2.93 4.33 -6.79
N GLN A 111 -2.22 3.30 -7.27
CA GLN A 111 -2.83 2.11 -7.86
C GLN A 111 -3.59 1.29 -6.80
N HIS A 112 -3.01 1.06 -5.62
CA HIS A 112 -3.71 0.36 -4.52
C HIS A 112 -4.99 1.09 -4.13
N ARG A 113 -4.93 2.43 -4.00
CA ARG A 113 -6.11 3.24 -3.69
C ARG A 113 -7.18 3.12 -4.78
N LYS A 114 -6.78 3.10 -6.05
CA LYS A 114 -7.69 2.90 -7.18
C LYS A 114 -8.36 1.52 -7.12
N MET A 115 -7.61 0.45 -6.86
CA MET A 115 -8.15 -0.91 -6.74
C MET A 115 -9.18 -1.03 -5.61
N LEU A 116 -8.95 -0.34 -4.49
CA LEU A 116 -9.86 -0.34 -3.33
C LEU A 116 -10.96 0.74 -3.42
N SER A 117 -11.07 1.43 -4.56
CA SER A 117 -11.96 2.57 -4.77
C SER A 117 -11.85 3.63 -3.65
N ILE A 118 -10.66 3.79 -3.09
CA ILE A 118 -10.31 4.83 -2.12
C ILE A 118 -10.13 6.11 -2.92
N THR A 119 -11.16 6.95 -2.92
CA THR A 119 -11.10 8.28 -3.51
C THR A 119 -10.05 9.07 -2.73
N GLY A 120 -8.96 9.45 -3.41
CA GLY A 120 -7.90 10.25 -2.80
C GLY A 120 -8.51 11.51 -2.17
N VAL A 121 -8.28 11.68 -0.87
CA VAL A 121 -8.68 12.89 -0.15
C VAL A 121 -8.04 14.09 -0.86
N GLY A 122 -8.86 14.86 -1.58
CA GLY A 122 -8.49 16.17 -2.10
C GLY A 122 -8.03 16.23 -3.55
N ARG A 123 -8.93 15.99 -4.52
CA ARG A 123 -9.00 16.96 -5.63
C ARG A 123 -9.65 18.21 -5.06
N ARG A 124 -8.86 19.10 -4.45
CA ARG A 124 -9.32 20.46 -4.15
C ARG A 124 -9.69 21.09 -5.48
N VAL A 125 -10.98 21.09 -5.79
CA VAL A 125 -11.51 21.95 -6.85
C VAL A 125 -11.33 23.36 -6.31
N ALA A 126 -10.54 24.20 -6.99
CA ALA A 126 -10.50 25.62 -6.68
C ALA A 126 -11.91 26.17 -6.86
N ARG A 127 -12.61 26.40 -5.75
CA ARG A 127 -13.86 27.15 -5.75
C ARG A 127 -13.47 28.61 -5.59
N THR A 128 -13.60 29.38 -6.67
CA THR A 128 -13.64 30.84 -6.56
C THR A 128 -14.84 31.19 -5.67
N VAL A 129 -14.56 31.82 -4.54
CA VAL A 129 -15.60 32.42 -3.69
C VAL A 129 -15.71 33.86 -4.15
N ASP A 130 -16.86 34.22 -4.71
CA ASP A 130 -17.13 35.63 -5.03
C ASP A 130 -17.18 36.42 -3.73
N THR A 131 -16.12 37.19 -3.47
CA THR A 131 -16.13 38.21 -2.44
C THR A 131 -16.81 39.44 -3.02
N TRP A 132 -18.07 39.64 -2.66
CA TRP A 132 -18.80 40.87 -2.95
C TRP A 132 -18.18 42.03 -2.16
N ARG A 133 -17.94 43.15 -2.83
CA ARG A 133 -17.66 44.47 -2.25
C ARG A 133 -18.65 45.47 -2.81
#